data_AF-A0A1Z7WTW1-F1
#
_entry.id   AF-A0A1Z7WTW1-F1
#
_cell.length_a   1.000
_cell.length_b   1.000
_cell.length_c   1.000
_cell.angle_alpha   90.00
_cell.angle_beta   90.00
_cell.angle_gamma   90.00
#
_symmetry.space_group_name_H-M   'P 1'
#
loop_
_entity.id
_entity.type
_entity.pdbx_description
1 polymer ?
#
loop_
_entity_poly.entity_id
_entity_poly.type
_entity_poly.pdbx_seq_one_letter_code
_entity_poly.pdbx_strand_id
1 'polypeptide(L)'
;MFTTNSLARILVVSVGILALALFSQIAFAHGMSDAEKLSIIEGGNLRYLSLGVTHMLSGYDHLAFVFGIIFFLKTFRDIAKYVTAFTVGHSITLIFATFNGIQLNYFLIDAVIALSVCYIAFSNLDGFRKYLNMNPPNMMLMIIGLGLIHGFGLSTRLQELPLSTDQLLLNILSFNLGIELGQISALALMLIIISAWRKSHFFTAFSRLTNFGLILLGGFLFLMQMHGYEHNIRSAELSAVTQTTIEPMIKQDVPPQPEWTDTITITIDAYDYIEYKLFVAKEATINYQWQSDSAELLFDFHGEPENDTSGYFKSYKKSTASQDTGSLTTPFAGTHGWYWENDSAAPITINLNISGDYQRLDKEQ
;
A
#
# COMPACT_ATOMS: atom_id res chain seq x y z
N MET A 1 12.38 23.59 42.14
CA MET A 1 11.84 24.86 41.63
C MET A 1 11.98 24.84 40.10
N PHE A 2 10.97 24.31 39.41
CA PHE A 2 10.98 24.27 37.94
C PHE A 2 10.67 25.68 37.43
N THR A 3 11.61 26.30 36.71
CA THR A 3 11.35 27.56 36.02
C THR A 3 10.16 27.41 35.08
N THR A 4 9.40 28.47 34.84
CA THR A 4 8.24 28.48 33.92
C THR A 4 8.58 27.90 32.53
N ASN A 5 9.84 27.97 32.11
CA ASN A 5 10.37 27.38 30.89
C ASN A 5 10.45 25.84 30.89
N SER A 6 10.73 25.20 32.04
CA SER A 6 10.82 23.73 32.12
C SER A 6 9.46 23.06 32.13
N LEU A 7 8.46 23.68 32.77
CA LEU A 7 7.07 23.19 32.73
C LEU A 7 6.47 23.33 31.33
N ALA A 8 6.74 24.44 30.63
CA ALA A 8 6.34 24.62 29.23
C ALA A 8 6.99 23.58 28.30
N ARG A 9 8.28 23.27 28.49
CA ARG A 9 8.96 22.22 27.72
C ARG A 9 8.39 20.84 27.97
N ILE A 10 8.11 20.50 29.24
CA ILE A 10 7.50 19.21 29.60
C ILE A 10 6.09 19.12 29.02
N LEU A 11 5.28 20.16 29.15
CA LEU A 11 3.91 20.19 28.59
C LEU A 11 3.92 20.01 27.07
N VAL A 12 4.84 20.67 26.36
CA VAL A 12 4.99 20.55 24.91
C VAL A 12 5.44 19.15 24.50
N VAL A 13 6.39 18.55 25.21
CA VAL A 13 6.82 17.16 24.98
C VAL A 13 5.68 16.19 25.26
N SER A 14 4.92 16.39 26.35
CA SER A 14 3.78 15.54 26.71
C SER A 14 2.63 15.66 25.73
N VAL A 15 2.31 16.86 25.23
CA VAL A 15 1.31 17.08 24.17
C VAL A 15 1.78 16.48 22.85
N GLY A 16 3.08 16.57 22.53
CA GLY A 16 3.66 15.90 21.36
C GLY A 16 3.59 14.38 21.45
N ILE A 17 3.90 13.80 22.61
CA ILE A 17 3.78 12.36 22.89
C ILE A 17 2.32 11.91 22.84
N LEU A 18 1.39 12.69 23.40
CA LEU A 18 -0.04 12.40 23.36
C LEU A 18 -0.59 12.49 21.93
N ALA A 19 -0.17 13.47 21.14
CA ALA A 19 -0.52 13.59 19.73
C ALA A 19 0.06 12.42 18.90
N LEU A 20 1.30 12.00 19.16
CA LEU A 20 1.92 10.82 18.56
C LEU A 20 1.19 9.52 18.93
N ALA A 21 0.78 9.38 20.19
CA ALA A 21 0.02 8.22 20.67
C ALA A 21 -1.38 8.13 20.03
N LEU A 22 -2.04 9.26 19.80
CA LEU A 22 -3.34 9.32 19.12
C LEU A 22 -3.23 9.05 17.60
N PHE A 23 -2.09 9.35 16.97
CA PHE A 23 -1.81 9.02 15.57
C PHE A 23 -1.45 7.54 15.34
N SER A 24 -1.05 6.81 16.39
CA SER A 24 -0.61 5.41 16.27
C SER A 24 -1.68 4.45 15.73
N GLN A 25 -2.97 4.79 15.86
CA GLN A 25 -4.07 3.98 15.34
C GLN A 25 -4.33 4.19 13.83
N ILE A 26 -3.65 5.14 13.19
CA ILE A 26 -3.86 5.54 11.78
C ILE A 26 -2.59 5.29 10.93
N ALA A 27 -1.48 4.93 11.56
CA ALA A 27 -0.15 4.89 10.93
C ALA A 27 0.12 3.67 10.03
N PHE A 28 -0.90 3.06 9.41
CA PHE A 28 -0.67 2.19 8.25
C PHE A 28 -0.30 3.07 7.06
N ALA A 29 0.82 2.81 6.40
CA ALA A 29 1.23 3.53 5.19
C ALA A 29 0.02 3.69 4.26
N HIS A 30 -0.20 4.90 3.74
CA HIS A 30 -1.38 5.18 2.94
C HIS A 30 -1.29 4.44 1.61
N GLY A 31 -1.81 3.20 1.59
CA GLY A 31 -1.95 2.39 0.39
C GLY A 31 -3.19 2.78 -0.41
N MET A 32 -3.34 2.17 -1.57
CA MET A 32 -4.53 2.31 -2.39
C MET A 32 -5.67 1.47 -1.82
N SER A 33 -6.84 2.08 -1.62
CA SER A 33 -8.09 1.39 -1.29
C SER A 33 -8.57 0.54 -2.46
N ASP A 34 -9.39 -0.47 -2.19
CA ASP A 34 -9.89 -1.38 -3.24
C ASP A 34 -10.78 -0.65 -4.26
N ALA A 35 -11.50 0.40 -3.83
CA ALA A 35 -12.24 1.29 -4.73
C ALA A 35 -11.30 2.08 -5.67
N GLU A 36 -10.13 2.51 -5.19
CA GLU A 36 -9.12 3.17 -6.02
C GLU A 36 -8.50 2.20 -7.02
N LYS A 37 -8.25 0.95 -6.61
CA LYS A 37 -7.76 -0.11 -7.51
C LYS A 37 -8.77 -0.45 -8.61
N LEU A 38 -10.06 -0.58 -8.28
CA LEU A 38 -11.13 -0.77 -9.27
C LEU A 38 -11.22 0.41 -10.25
N SER A 39 -11.11 1.64 -9.74
CA SER A 39 -11.13 2.84 -10.58
C SER A 39 -9.96 2.91 -11.58
N ILE A 40 -8.85 2.25 -11.25
CA ILE A 40 -7.66 2.11 -12.11
C ILE A 40 -7.91 1.15 -13.28
N ILE A 41 -8.67 0.09 -13.02
CA ILE A 41 -8.98 -0.97 -14.00
C ILE A 41 -10.05 -0.49 -14.98
N GLU A 42 -11.09 0.19 -14.47
CA GLU A 42 -12.23 0.66 -15.28
C GLU A 42 -12.04 2.07 -15.88
N GLY A 43 -11.00 2.79 -15.45
CA GLY A 43 -10.82 4.22 -15.73
C GLY A 43 -9.83 4.53 -16.87
N GLY A 44 -10.09 5.63 -17.59
CA GLY A 44 -9.11 6.24 -18.51
C GLY A 44 -8.18 7.27 -17.83
N ASN A 45 -7.28 7.89 -18.60
CA ASN A 45 -6.28 8.86 -18.13
C ASN A 45 -6.80 9.94 -17.14
N LEU A 46 -8.02 10.45 -17.34
CA LEU A 46 -8.62 11.46 -16.44
C LEU A 46 -8.93 10.90 -15.04
N ARG A 47 -9.27 9.61 -14.94
CA ARG A 47 -9.47 8.94 -13.66
C ARG A 47 -8.15 8.77 -12.94
N TYR A 48 -7.08 8.37 -13.64
CA TYR A 48 -5.73 8.31 -13.10
C TYR A 48 -5.23 9.67 -12.61
N LEU A 49 -5.50 10.74 -13.37
CA LEU A 49 -5.21 12.10 -12.95
C LEU A 49 -5.93 12.45 -11.64
N SER A 50 -7.25 12.22 -11.60
CA SER A 50 -8.06 12.46 -10.41
C SER A 50 -7.57 11.65 -9.21
N LEU A 51 -7.18 10.40 -9.46
CA LEU A 51 -6.68 9.49 -8.45
C LEU A 51 -5.32 9.95 -7.91
N GLY A 52 -4.42 10.43 -8.75
CA GLY A 52 -3.15 11.02 -8.32
C GLY A 52 -3.37 12.24 -7.42
N VAL A 53 -4.36 13.09 -7.75
CA VAL A 53 -4.74 14.24 -6.91
C VAL A 53 -5.26 13.76 -5.56
N THR A 54 -6.22 12.83 -5.54
CA THR A 54 -6.82 12.38 -4.28
C THR A 54 -5.81 11.65 -3.42
N HIS A 55 -5.03 10.73 -3.98
CA HIS A 55 -3.98 9.99 -3.29
C HIS A 55 -2.98 10.91 -2.60
N MET A 56 -2.53 11.96 -3.30
CA MET A 56 -1.63 12.96 -2.73
C MET A 56 -2.28 13.75 -1.58
N LEU A 57 -3.57 14.07 -1.68
CA LEU A 57 -4.29 14.87 -0.67
C LEU A 57 -4.79 14.03 0.51
N SER A 58 -5.00 12.72 0.36
CA SER A 58 -5.42 11.82 1.44
C SER A 58 -4.23 11.19 2.18
N GLY A 59 -3.06 11.09 1.54
CA GLY A 59 -1.83 10.57 2.14
C GLY A 59 -1.27 11.48 3.23
N TYR A 60 -1.44 11.08 4.50
CA TYR A 60 -0.94 11.86 5.64
C TYR A 60 0.59 11.93 5.71
N ASP A 61 1.27 10.88 5.24
CA ASP A 61 2.71 10.76 5.08
C ASP A 61 3.25 11.76 4.04
N HIS A 62 2.59 11.83 2.89
CA HIS A 62 2.89 12.79 1.83
C HIS A 62 2.62 14.24 2.28
N LEU A 63 1.49 14.47 2.96
CA LEU A 63 1.16 15.78 3.54
C LEU A 63 2.17 16.21 4.61
N ALA A 64 2.66 15.29 5.45
CA ALA A 64 3.67 15.60 6.46
C ALA A 64 5.00 16.03 5.83
N PHE A 65 5.42 15.35 4.75
CA PHE A 65 6.60 15.74 3.97
C PHE A 65 6.44 17.12 3.33
N VAL A 66 5.32 17.34 2.64
CA VAL A 66 4.98 18.61 1.99
C VAL A 66 4.89 19.75 3.01
N PHE A 67 4.31 19.50 4.17
CA PHE A 67 4.25 20.44 5.28
C PHE A 67 5.64 20.72 5.90
N GLY A 68 6.57 19.78 5.86
CA GLY A 68 7.97 20.04 6.20
C GLY A 68 8.63 21.03 5.22
N ILE A 69 8.38 20.86 3.93
CA ILE A 69 9.00 21.67 2.86
C ILE A 69 8.55 23.14 2.90
N ILE A 70 7.30 23.44 3.28
CA ILE A 70 6.76 24.82 3.25
C ILE A 70 7.54 25.81 4.14
N PHE A 71 8.24 25.35 5.17
CA PHE A 71 9.06 26.22 6.02
C PHE A 71 10.23 26.86 5.24
N PHE A 72 10.74 26.15 4.24
CA PHE A 72 11.79 26.63 3.34
C PHE A 72 11.22 27.43 2.15
N LEU A 73 10.09 27.03 1.58
CA LEU A 73 9.50 27.69 0.42
C LEU A 73 8.87 29.05 0.78
N LYS A 74 9.19 30.09 0.00
CA LYS A 74 8.71 31.46 0.24
C LYS A 74 7.87 32.02 -0.90
N THR A 75 7.97 31.44 -2.09
CA THR A 75 7.25 31.92 -3.28
C THR A 75 6.59 30.77 -4.03
N PHE A 76 5.56 31.08 -4.81
CA PHE A 76 4.93 30.09 -5.69
C PHE A 76 5.90 29.51 -6.72
N ARG A 77 6.86 30.32 -7.19
CA ARG A 77 7.93 29.85 -8.09
C ARG A 77 8.79 28.78 -7.43
N ASP A 78 9.10 28.92 -6.14
CA ASP A 78 9.84 27.89 -5.41
C ASP A 78 9.00 26.61 -5.30
N ILE A 79 7.70 26.72 -5.00
CA ILE A 79 6.78 25.56 -4.97
C ILE A 79 6.83 24.81 -6.29
N ALA A 80 6.52 25.47 -7.41
CA ALA A 80 6.53 24.83 -8.72
C ALA A 80 7.89 24.19 -9.02
N LYS A 81 8.99 24.91 -8.79
CA LYS A 81 10.35 24.41 -9.04
C LYS A 81 10.68 23.12 -8.28
N TYR A 82 10.41 23.08 -6.97
CA TYR A 82 10.79 21.92 -6.14
C TYR A 82 9.79 20.77 -6.27
N VAL A 83 8.51 21.05 -6.41
CA VAL A 83 7.49 20.01 -6.65
C VAL A 83 7.74 19.33 -7.99
N THR A 84 7.92 20.09 -9.08
CA THR A 84 8.20 19.49 -10.38
C THR A 84 9.49 18.66 -10.36
N ALA A 85 10.55 19.13 -9.68
CA ALA A 85 11.79 18.37 -9.55
C ALA A 85 11.59 17.04 -8.81
N PHE A 86 10.78 17.05 -7.74
CA PHE A 86 10.39 15.84 -7.01
C PHE A 86 9.59 14.89 -7.91
N THR A 87 8.54 15.39 -8.58
CA THR A 87 7.67 14.60 -9.46
C THR A 87 8.44 13.99 -10.62
N VAL A 88 9.40 14.71 -11.20
CA VAL A 88 10.28 14.19 -12.26
C VAL A 88 11.12 13.02 -11.73
N GLY A 89 11.77 13.17 -10.57
CA GLY A 89 12.51 12.08 -9.94
C GLY A 89 11.62 10.87 -9.69
N HIS A 90 10.47 11.11 -9.06
CA HIS A 90 9.47 10.08 -8.76
C HIS A 90 9.00 9.33 -10.02
N SER A 91 8.64 10.07 -11.07
CA SER A 91 8.16 9.50 -12.34
C SER A 91 9.22 8.62 -13.00
N ILE A 92 10.49 9.04 -13.00
CA ILE A 92 11.60 8.27 -13.60
C ILE A 92 11.66 6.88 -12.99
N THR A 93 11.73 6.80 -11.66
CA THR A 93 11.84 5.52 -10.94
C THR A 93 10.55 4.72 -10.98
N LEU A 94 9.39 5.36 -10.93
CA LEU A 94 8.10 4.68 -11.03
C LEU A 94 7.96 3.97 -12.38
N ILE A 95 8.22 4.69 -13.48
CA ILE A 95 8.18 4.12 -14.83
C ILE A 95 9.24 3.03 -14.96
N PHE A 96 10.49 3.32 -14.56
CA PHE A 96 11.58 2.36 -14.68
C PHE A 96 11.31 1.07 -13.92
N ALA A 97 10.92 1.15 -12.65
CA ALA A 97 10.65 -0.02 -11.82
C ALA A 97 9.47 -0.84 -12.33
N THR A 98 8.37 -0.17 -12.72
CA THR A 98 7.18 -0.85 -13.24
C THR A 98 7.46 -1.60 -14.54
N PHE A 99 8.14 -0.98 -15.51
CA PHE A 99 8.42 -1.63 -16.81
C PHE A 99 9.51 -2.71 -16.74
N ASN A 100 10.35 -2.70 -15.70
CA ASN A 100 11.40 -3.71 -15.50
C ASN A 100 11.02 -4.76 -14.43
N GLY A 101 9.78 -4.73 -13.92
CA GLY A 101 9.32 -5.68 -12.91
C GLY A 101 10.12 -5.63 -11.61
N ILE A 102 10.70 -4.47 -11.26
CA ILE A 102 11.50 -4.33 -10.05
C ILE A 102 10.55 -4.22 -8.86
N GLN A 103 10.59 -5.24 -8.02
CA GLN A 103 9.83 -5.30 -6.77
C GLN A 103 10.79 -5.16 -5.59
N LEU A 104 10.54 -4.18 -4.76
CA LEU A 104 11.27 -3.94 -3.53
C LEU A 104 10.31 -4.07 -2.36
N ASN A 105 10.83 -4.41 -1.18
CA ASN A 105 9.98 -4.51 0.00
C ASN A 105 9.44 -3.12 0.37
N TYR A 106 8.12 -2.95 0.34
CA TYR A 106 7.46 -1.67 0.57
C TYR A 106 7.73 -1.12 1.98
N PHE A 107 7.88 -1.97 3.01
CA PHE A 107 8.25 -1.51 4.35
C PHE A 107 9.61 -0.80 4.36
N LEU A 108 10.59 -1.31 3.59
CA LEU A 108 11.91 -0.67 3.51
C LEU A 108 11.84 0.66 2.78
N ILE A 109 11.04 0.74 1.72
CA ILE A 109 10.86 2.01 0.98
C ILE A 109 10.17 3.03 1.88
N ASP A 110 9.05 2.66 2.50
CA ASP A 110 8.28 3.54 3.39
C ASP A 110 9.12 3.98 4.61
N ALA A 111 10.01 3.12 5.12
CA ALA A 111 10.97 3.47 6.15
C ALA A 111 11.92 4.59 5.68
N VAL A 112 12.45 4.50 4.46
CA VAL A 112 13.32 5.55 3.90
C VAL A 112 12.53 6.84 3.62
N ILE A 113 11.27 6.73 3.16
CA ILE A 113 10.35 7.86 3.02
C ILE A 113 10.16 8.56 4.38
N ALA A 114 9.94 7.80 5.46
CA ALA A 114 9.81 8.36 6.81
C ALA A 114 11.09 9.09 7.27
N LEU A 115 12.27 8.55 6.96
CA LEU A 115 13.55 9.23 7.21
C LEU A 115 13.72 10.52 6.40
N SER A 116 13.11 10.62 5.21
CA SER A 116 13.12 11.86 4.43
C SER A 116 12.42 13.02 5.16
N VAL A 117 11.35 12.73 5.92
CA VAL A 117 10.66 13.71 6.76
C VAL A 117 11.58 14.22 7.87
N CYS A 118 12.29 13.30 8.54
CA CYS A 118 13.31 13.66 9.53
C CYS A 118 14.41 14.53 8.90
N TYR A 119 14.89 14.17 7.71
CA TYR A 119 15.92 14.92 6.99
C TYR A 119 15.48 16.36 6.72
N ILE A 120 14.28 16.56 6.15
CA ILE A 120 13.75 17.91 5.83
C ILE A 120 13.64 18.74 7.10
N ALA A 121 13.07 18.16 8.15
CA ALA A 121 12.87 18.84 9.41
C ALA A 121 14.20 19.20 10.10
N PHE A 122 15.19 18.30 10.04
CA PHE A 122 16.54 18.55 10.53
C PHE A 122 17.24 19.67 9.75
N SER A 123 17.09 19.68 8.43
CA SER A 123 17.58 20.75 7.56
C SER A 123 16.95 22.11 7.90
N ASN A 124 15.63 22.15 8.11
CA ASN A 124 14.89 23.36 8.50
C ASN A 124 15.34 23.95 9.85
N LEU A 125 15.81 23.10 10.77
CA LEU A 125 16.35 23.52 12.07
C LEU A 125 17.81 24.01 12.01
N ASP A 126 18.39 24.03 10.81
CA ASP A 126 19.82 24.28 10.58
C ASP A 126 20.71 23.23 11.27
N GLY A 127 20.22 21.99 11.34
CA GLY A 127 20.85 20.90 12.08
C GLY A 127 22.23 20.52 11.55
N PHE A 128 22.44 20.56 10.23
CA PHE A 128 23.74 20.28 9.60
C PHE A 128 24.85 21.18 10.13
N ARG A 129 24.57 22.49 10.25
CA ARG A 129 25.56 23.45 10.75
C ARG A 129 25.72 23.36 12.26
N LYS A 130 24.63 23.20 13.01
CA LYS A 130 24.64 23.24 14.48
C LYS A 130 25.17 21.98 15.14
N TYR A 131 24.85 20.80 14.60
CA TYR A 131 25.14 19.52 15.24
C TYR A 131 26.19 18.70 14.49
N LEU A 132 26.35 18.90 13.17
CA LEU A 132 27.29 18.13 12.35
C LEU A 132 28.49 18.97 11.86
N ASN A 133 28.52 20.27 12.16
CA ASN A 133 29.55 21.21 11.68
C ASN A 133 29.78 21.16 10.16
N MET A 134 28.72 20.89 9.39
CA MET A 134 28.77 20.75 7.93
C MET A 134 27.77 21.69 7.27
N ASN A 135 28.05 22.05 6.01
CA ASN A 135 27.05 22.75 5.19
C ASN A 135 25.94 21.77 4.77
N PRO A 136 24.67 22.20 4.73
CA PRO A 136 23.60 21.36 4.23
C PRO A 136 23.85 20.99 2.75
N PRO A 137 23.50 19.76 2.34
CA PRO A 137 23.56 19.35 0.93
C PRO A 137 22.73 20.24 0.01
N ASN A 138 22.99 20.16 -1.30
CA ASN A 138 22.20 20.90 -2.29
C ASN A 138 20.73 20.44 -2.26
N MET A 139 19.84 21.38 -1.91
CA MET A 139 18.40 21.11 -1.77
C MET A 139 17.76 20.53 -3.03
N MET A 140 18.12 21.03 -4.21
CA MET A 140 17.55 20.55 -5.46
C MET A 140 17.91 19.08 -5.71
N LEU A 141 19.21 18.75 -5.57
CA LEU A 141 19.68 17.38 -5.79
C LEU A 141 19.03 16.41 -4.81
N MET A 142 18.87 16.83 -3.56
CA MET A 142 18.24 15.98 -2.55
C MET A 142 16.73 15.85 -2.76
N ILE A 143 15.99 16.89 -3.18
CA ILE A 143 14.57 16.74 -3.55
C ILE A 143 14.38 15.79 -4.74
N ILE A 144 15.24 15.87 -5.76
CA ILE A 144 15.23 14.90 -6.88
C ILE A 144 15.53 13.49 -6.36
N GLY A 145 16.55 13.34 -5.50
CA GLY A 145 16.91 12.07 -4.89
C GLY A 145 15.79 11.44 -4.06
N LEU A 146 15.07 12.25 -3.29
CA LEU A 146 13.89 11.81 -2.54
C LEU A 146 12.75 11.40 -3.49
N GLY A 147 12.54 12.16 -4.57
CA GLY A 147 11.61 11.77 -5.64
C GLY A 147 11.92 10.39 -6.17
N LEU A 148 13.18 10.12 -6.56
CA LEU A 148 13.63 8.82 -7.05
C LEU A 148 13.33 7.68 -6.06
N ILE A 149 13.58 7.89 -4.77
CA ILE A 149 13.29 6.86 -3.75
C ILE A 149 11.78 6.62 -3.64
N HIS A 150 10.98 7.70 -3.60
CA HIS A 150 9.53 7.61 -3.43
C HIS A 150 8.85 6.91 -4.62
N GLY A 151 9.42 7.02 -5.83
CA GLY A 151 8.87 6.36 -7.02
C GLY A 151 8.83 4.84 -6.91
N PHE A 152 9.75 4.24 -6.14
CA PHE A 152 9.73 2.80 -5.90
C PHE A 152 8.52 2.35 -5.06
N GLY A 153 8.09 3.15 -4.08
CA GLY A 153 7.03 2.78 -3.13
C GLY A 153 5.70 2.49 -3.82
N LEU A 154 5.33 3.38 -4.74
CA LEU A 154 4.12 3.21 -5.55
C LEU A 154 4.29 2.18 -6.67
N SER A 155 5.49 2.03 -7.23
CA SER A 155 5.73 1.09 -8.34
C SER A 155 5.40 -0.35 -7.97
N THR A 156 5.75 -0.78 -6.75
CA THR A 156 5.46 -2.13 -6.28
C THR A 156 3.95 -2.35 -6.13
N ARG A 157 3.19 -1.31 -5.74
CA ARG A 157 1.72 -1.37 -5.63
C ARG A 157 1.01 -1.36 -6.98
N LEU A 158 1.50 -0.59 -7.95
CA LEU A 158 0.92 -0.58 -9.30
C LEU A 158 1.14 -1.91 -10.03
N GLN A 159 2.27 -2.58 -9.79
CA GLN A 159 2.56 -3.89 -10.36
C GLN A 159 1.63 -5.01 -9.83
N GLU A 160 0.96 -4.79 -8.69
CA GLU A 160 -0.04 -5.72 -8.14
C GLU A 160 -1.42 -5.59 -8.82
N LEU A 161 -1.61 -4.61 -9.72
CA LEU A 161 -2.89 -4.35 -10.39
C LEU A 161 -2.90 -4.96 -11.80
N PRO A 162 -4.04 -5.50 -12.27
CA PRO A 162 -4.19 -6.02 -13.63
C PRO A 162 -4.29 -4.85 -14.63
N LEU A 163 -3.13 -4.24 -14.92
CA LEU A 163 -3.05 -3.05 -15.78
C LEU A 163 -2.94 -3.45 -17.25
N SER A 164 -3.70 -2.76 -18.11
CA SER A 164 -3.55 -2.90 -19.55
C SER A 164 -2.19 -2.37 -20.03
N THR A 165 -1.41 -3.23 -20.67
CA THR A 165 -0.04 -2.93 -21.12
C THR A 165 0.00 -1.78 -22.13
N ASP A 166 -1.03 -1.64 -22.96
CA ASP A 166 -1.10 -0.65 -24.04
C ASP A 166 -1.23 0.80 -23.55
N GLN A 167 -1.84 1.03 -22.37
CA GLN A 167 -2.07 2.37 -21.82
C GLN A 167 -1.25 2.67 -20.57
N LEU A 168 -0.49 1.69 -20.06
CA LEU A 168 0.24 1.77 -18.80
C LEU A 168 1.11 3.03 -18.66
N LEU A 169 1.87 3.38 -19.71
CA LEU A 169 2.73 4.57 -19.66
C LEU A 169 1.91 5.87 -19.51
N LEU A 170 0.87 6.02 -20.31
CA LEU A 170 0.00 7.21 -20.26
C LEU A 170 -0.75 7.29 -18.93
N ASN A 171 -1.17 6.16 -18.38
CA ASN A 171 -1.81 6.06 -17.08
C ASN A 171 -0.85 6.51 -15.95
N ILE A 172 0.40 6.03 -15.95
CA ILE A 172 1.44 6.43 -15.00
C ILE A 172 1.73 7.94 -15.12
N LEU A 173 1.87 8.46 -16.35
CA LEU A 173 2.09 9.90 -16.56
C LEU A 173 0.90 10.74 -16.08
N SER A 174 -0.34 10.31 -16.35
CA SER A 174 -1.56 10.99 -15.90
C SER A 174 -1.65 11.00 -14.38
N PHE A 175 -1.32 9.88 -13.73
CA PHE A 175 -1.29 9.78 -12.27
C PHE A 175 -0.25 10.73 -11.65
N ASN A 176 0.98 10.76 -12.19
CA ASN A 176 2.03 11.67 -11.72
C ASN A 176 1.67 13.15 -11.89
N LEU A 177 1.03 13.49 -13.00
CA LEU A 177 0.49 14.84 -13.19
C LEU A 177 -0.55 15.17 -12.12
N GLY A 178 -1.37 14.19 -11.74
CA GLY A 178 -2.32 14.31 -10.64
C GLY A 178 -1.64 14.60 -9.30
N ILE A 179 -0.58 13.85 -8.97
CA ILE A 179 0.23 14.08 -7.77
C ILE A 179 0.79 15.52 -7.77
N GLU A 180 1.40 15.96 -8.87
CA GLU A 180 1.98 17.30 -8.97
C GLU A 180 0.93 18.39 -8.75
N LEU A 181 -0.26 18.26 -9.37
CA LEU A 181 -1.37 19.20 -9.16
C LEU A 181 -1.87 19.19 -7.71
N GLY A 182 -1.98 18.01 -7.08
CA GLY A 182 -2.30 17.85 -5.67
C GLY A 182 -1.27 18.55 -4.77
N GLN A 183 0.02 18.34 -5.01
CA GLN A 183 1.11 18.95 -4.26
C GLN A 183 1.14 20.47 -4.41
N ILE A 184 1.05 20.98 -5.64
CA ILE A 184 1.07 22.42 -5.92
C ILE A 184 -0.13 23.10 -5.26
N SER A 185 -1.33 22.52 -5.37
CA SER A 185 -2.53 23.10 -4.77
C SER A 185 -2.46 23.13 -3.23
N ALA A 186 -2.02 22.03 -2.60
CA ALA A 186 -1.81 21.96 -1.16
C ALA A 186 -0.77 22.99 -0.68
N LEU A 187 0.41 23.05 -1.32
CA LEU A 187 1.47 24.00 -0.95
C LEU A 187 1.08 25.45 -1.22
N ALA A 188 0.35 25.75 -2.29
CA ALA A 188 -0.12 27.09 -2.56
C ALA A 188 -1.07 27.59 -1.46
N LEU A 189 -2.01 26.73 -1.03
CA LEU A 189 -2.90 27.04 0.08
C LEU A 189 -2.12 27.25 1.40
N MET A 190 -1.20 26.33 1.71
CA MET A 190 -0.34 26.45 2.90
C MET A 190 0.53 27.72 2.85
N LEU A 191 1.04 28.10 1.67
CA LEU A 191 1.85 29.30 1.50
C LEU A 191 1.05 30.56 1.81
N ILE A 192 -0.21 30.65 1.39
CA ILE A 192 -1.08 31.80 1.70
C ILE A 192 -1.23 31.95 3.22
N ILE A 193 -1.57 30.84 3.90
CA ILE A 193 -1.77 30.79 5.35
C ILE A 193 -0.48 31.17 6.10
N ILE A 194 0.63 30.53 5.74
CA ILE A 194 1.91 30.69 6.42
C ILE A 194 2.56 32.04 6.12
N SER A 195 2.40 32.60 4.91
CA SER A 195 3.02 33.88 4.54
C SER A 195 2.55 35.04 5.42
N ALA A 196 1.25 35.06 5.76
CA ALA A 196 0.71 36.03 6.70
C ALA A 196 1.26 35.80 8.11
N TRP A 197 1.32 34.54 8.54
CA TRP A 197 1.76 34.17 9.88
C TRP A 197 3.27 34.30 10.11
N ARG A 198 4.09 34.21 9.04
CA ARG A 198 5.57 34.27 9.08
C ARG A 198 6.11 35.57 9.69
N LYS A 199 5.31 36.64 9.70
CA LYS A 199 5.64 37.94 10.30
C LYS A 199 5.41 37.99 11.81
N SER A 200 4.73 37.00 12.38
CA SER A 200 4.44 36.93 13.83
C SER A 200 5.67 36.52 14.62
N HIS A 201 5.86 37.10 15.81
CA HIS A 201 6.92 36.72 16.74
C HIS A 201 6.81 35.25 17.22
N PHE A 202 5.60 34.67 17.18
CA PHE A 202 5.36 33.26 17.53
C PHE A 202 5.82 32.28 16.45
N PHE A 203 6.03 32.74 15.21
CA PHE A 203 6.35 31.85 14.08
C PHE A 203 7.65 31.07 14.30
N THR A 204 8.68 31.71 14.88
CA THR A 204 9.96 31.05 15.15
C THR A 204 9.82 29.90 16.17
N ALA A 205 9.02 30.10 17.22
CA ALA A 205 8.76 29.07 18.22
C ALA A 205 7.92 27.93 17.64
N PHE A 206 6.86 28.27 16.90
CA PHE A 206 6.03 27.31 16.17
C PHE A 206 6.85 26.48 15.19
N SER A 207 7.62 27.12 14.30
CA SER A 207 8.45 26.44 13.31
C SER A 207 9.44 25.48 13.96
N ARG A 208 10.09 25.87 15.05
CA ARG A 208 10.99 24.97 15.80
C ARG A 208 10.22 23.77 16.36
N LEU A 209 9.11 24.02 17.05
CA LEU A 209 8.29 22.96 17.63
C LEU A 209 7.80 21.97 16.57
N THR A 210 7.24 22.48 15.47
CA THR A 210 6.75 21.66 14.37
C THR A 210 7.86 20.82 13.75
N ASN A 211 9.05 21.37 13.49
CA ASN A 211 10.14 20.59 12.92
C ASN A 211 10.68 19.53 13.89
N PHE A 212 10.74 19.80 15.20
CA PHE A 212 11.04 18.74 16.17
C PHE A 212 9.94 17.66 16.18
N GLY A 213 8.66 18.05 16.10
CA GLY A 213 7.55 17.12 15.95
C GLY A 213 7.65 16.24 14.71
N LEU A 214 8.03 16.82 13.55
CA LEU A 214 8.26 16.09 12.31
C LEU A 214 9.42 15.09 12.41
N ILE A 215 10.50 15.44 13.12
CA ILE A 215 11.60 14.49 13.38
C ILE A 215 11.10 13.31 14.21
N LEU A 216 10.35 13.56 15.28
CA LEU A 216 9.79 12.50 16.13
C LEU A 216 8.79 11.64 15.36
N LEU A 217 7.91 12.25 14.57
CA LEU A 217 6.94 11.55 13.73
C LEU A 217 7.63 10.67 12.68
N GLY A 218 8.59 11.21 11.93
CA GLY A 218 9.33 10.44 10.94
C GLY A 218 10.13 9.29 11.59
N GLY A 219 10.72 9.51 12.77
CA GLY A 219 11.41 8.45 13.51
C GLY A 219 10.45 7.36 14.00
N PHE A 220 9.27 7.75 14.48
CA PHE A 220 8.21 6.82 14.87
C PHE A 220 7.73 5.98 13.67
N LEU A 221 7.41 6.62 12.55
CA LEU A 221 6.99 5.94 11.32
C LEU A 221 8.09 4.99 10.82
N PHE A 222 9.36 5.41 10.81
CA PHE A 222 10.47 4.54 10.47
C PHE A 222 10.52 3.27 11.33
N LEU A 223 10.43 3.41 12.66
CA LEU A 223 10.43 2.26 13.57
C LEU A 223 9.24 1.33 13.33
N MET A 224 8.06 1.90 13.05
CA MET A 224 6.87 1.13 12.71
C MET A 224 7.06 0.32 11.42
N GLN A 225 7.63 0.94 10.38
CA GLN A 225 7.90 0.25 9.11
C GLN A 225 8.95 -0.85 9.28
N MET A 226 10.04 -0.60 10.03
CA MET A 226 11.06 -1.61 10.32
C MET A 226 10.50 -2.77 11.16
N HIS A 227 9.59 -2.50 12.09
CA HIS A 227 8.90 -3.53 12.86
C HIS A 227 7.98 -4.40 11.99
N GLY A 228 7.26 -3.78 11.06
CA GLY A 228 6.45 -4.47 10.05
C GLY A 228 7.29 -5.34 9.12
N TYR A 229 8.45 -4.84 8.70
CA TYR A 229 9.42 -5.60 7.91
C TYR A 229 9.88 -6.87 8.63
N GLU A 230 10.29 -6.78 9.90
CA GLU A 230 10.76 -7.93 10.68
C GLU A 230 9.67 -9.01 10.83
N HIS A 231 8.43 -8.61 11.09
CA HIS A 231 7.31 -9.56 11.21
C HIS A 231 6.97 -10.22 9.87
N ASN A 232 7.01 -9.46 8.77
CA ASN A 232 6.72 -9.99 7.44
C ASN A 232 7.75 -11.04 7.01
N ILE A 233 9.05 -10.74 7.17
CA ILE A 233 10.14 -11.67 6.86
C ILE A 233 10.08 -12.90 7.76
N ARG A 234 9.88 -12.73 9.07
CA ARG A 234 9.83 -13.88 9.99
C ARG A 234 8.63 -14.80 9.75
N SER A 235 7.51 -14.23 9.31
CA SER A 235 6.33 -15.00 8.89
C SER A 235 6.61 -15.77 7.59
N ALA A 236 7.25 -15.13 6.61
CA ALA A 236 7.66 -15.77 5.36
C ALA A 236 8.68 -16.89 5.58
N GLU A 237 9.68 -16.68 6.43
CA GLU A 237 10.65 -17.70 6.84
C GLU A 237 9.99 -18.86 7.59
N LEU A 238 9.05 -18.58 8.51
CA LEU A 238 8.33 -19.63 9.23
C LEU A 238 7.46 -20.46 8.28
N SER A 239 6.78 -19.83 7.33
CA SER A 239 6.01 -20.52 6.27
C SER A 239 6.91 -21.36 5.36
N ALA A 240 8.06 -20.83 4.96
CA ALA A 240 9.04 -21.54 4.13
C ALA A 240 9.69 -22.71 4.87
N VAL A 241 10.00 -22.56 6.16
CA VAL A 241 10.51 -23.64 7.03
C VAL A 241 9.42 -24.69 7.27
N THR A 242 8.16 -24.27 7.42
CA THR A 242 7.01 -25.19 7.51
C THR A 242 6.89 -26.00 6.22
N GLN A 243 6.93 -25.37 5.04
CA GLN A 243 6.93 -26.09 3.76
C GLN A 243 8.15 -27.01 3.62
N THR A 244 9.36 -26.49 3.79
CA THR A 244 10.60 -27.23 3.52
C THR A 244 10.91 -28.34 4.54
N THR A 245 10.46 -28.19 5.78
CA THR A 245 10.76 -29.15 6.87
C THR A 245 9.58 -30.08 7.14
N ILE A 246 8.35 -29.58 7.01
CA ILE A 246 7.15 -30.38 7.29
C ILE A 246 6.65 -31.09 6.03
N GLU A 247 6.71 -30.54 4.80
CA GLU A 247 6.24 -31.26 3.60
C GLU A 247 7.02 -32.56 3.29
N PRO A 248 8.36 -32.64 3.40
CA PRO A 248 9.06 -33.90 3.17
C PRO A 248 8.99 -34.86 4.38
N MET A 249 8.78 -34.36 5.61
CA MET A 249 8.54 -35.23 6.78
C MET A 249 7.09 -35.76 6.82
N ILE A 250 6.11 -35.03 6.29
CA ILE A 250 4.71 -35.47 6.12
C ILE A 250 4.56 -36.50 4.98
N LYS A 251 5.51 -36.59 4.05
CA LYS A 251 5.53 -37.66 3.03
C LYS A 251 5.85 -39.05 3.59
N GLN A 252 6.15 -39.20 4.88
CA GLN A 252 6.46 -40.51 5.46
C GLN A 252 5.63 -40.94 6.68
N ASP A 253 4.81 -40.06 7.25
CA ASP A 253 3.74 -40.42 8.17
C ASP A 253 2.54 -39.55 7.82
N VAL A 254 1.64 -40.07 6.98
CA VAL A 254 0.37 -39.43 6.63
C VAL A 254 -0.43 -39.26 7.92
N PRO A 255 -0.56 -38.05 8.50
CA PRO A 255 -1.71 -37.79 9.36
C PRO A 255 -2.92 -37.91 8.42
N PRO A 256 -4.09 -38.39 8.88
CA PRO A 256 -5.25 -38.50 8.00
C PRO A 256 -5.43 -37.16 7.27
N GLN A 257 -5.26 -37.19 5.94
CA GLN A 257 -5.67 -36.08 5.08
C GLN A 257 -7.09 -35.75 5.50
N PRO A 258 -7.48 -34.47 5.61
CA PRO A 258 -8.88 -34.16 5.84
C PRO A 258 -9.68 -34.94 4.80
N GLU A 259 -10.62 -35.78 5.25
CA GLU A 259 -11.48 -36.49 4.30
C GLU A 259 -12.23 -35.41 3.52
N TRP A 260 -11.83 -35.21 2.27
CA TRP A 260 -12.48 -34.26 1.38
C TRP A 260 -13.93 -34.68 1.24
N THR A 261 -14.84 -33.76 1.56
CA THR A 261 -16.28 -34.00 1.49
C THR A 261 -16.72 -34.09 0.03
N ASP A 262 -16.16 -33.25 -0.83
CA ASP A 262 -16.34 -33.33 -2.28
C ASP A 262 -15.00 -33.15 -3.01
N THR A 263 -14.88 -33.88 -4.13
CA THR A 263 -13.90 -33.63 -5.19
C THR A 263 -14.67 -33.29 -6.46
N ILE A 264 -14.42 -32.10 -7.01
CA ILE A 264 -15.10 -31.56 -8.19
C ILE A 264 -14.06 -31.39 -9.30
N THR A 265 -14.38 -31.89 -10.49
CA THR A 265 -13.58 -31.67 -11.69
C THR A 265 -14.29 -30.65 -12.57
N ILE A 266 -13.59 -29.57 -12.91
CA ILE A 266 -14.10 -28.44 -13.68
C ILE A 266 -13.25 -28.30 -14.93
N THR A 267 -13.87 -28.15 -16.09
CA THR A 267 -13.15 -27.88 -17.35
C THR A 267 -13.51 -26.49 -17.84
N ILE A 268 -12.50 -25.70 -18.16
CA ILE A 268 -12.63 -24.36 -18.73
C ILE A 268 -12.16 -24.44 -20.17
N ASP A 269 -13.00 -24.04 -21.12
CA ASP A 269 -12.65 -24.02 -22.53
C ASP A 269 -11.55 -22.99 -22.83
N ALA A 270 -10.93 -23.08 -24.01
CA ALA A 270 -9.88 -22.17 -24.44
C ALA A 270 -10.40 -20.73 -24.52
N TYR A 271 -9.67 -19.77 -23.93
CA TYR A 271 -10.06 -18.35 -23.86
C TYR A 271 -11.41 -18.10 -23.17
N ASP A 272 -11.77 -18.95 -22.22
CA ASP A 272 -13.01 -18.86 -21.45
C ASP A 272 -12.74 -18.71 -19.95
N TYR A 273 -13.79 -18.48 -19.18
CA TYR A 273 -13.73 -18.40 -17.72
C TYR A 273 -14.86 -19.19 -17.07
N ILE A 274 -14.70 -19.52 -15.80
CA ILE A 274 -15.78 -20.10 -15.02
C ILE A 274 -15.83 -19.50 -13.62
N GLU A 275 -17.03 -19.41 -13.08
CA GLU A 275 -17.28 -19.08 -11.69
C GLU A 275 -17.93 -20.28 -10.99
N TYR A 276 -17.26 -20.83 -9.98
CA TYR A 276 -17.76 -21.96 -9.20
C TYR A 276 -18.04 -21.52 -7.77
N LYS A 277 -19.32 -21.54 -7.39
CA LYS A 277 -19.82 -21.01 -6.10
C LYS A 277 -20.42 -22.10 -5.22
N LEU A 278 -20.16 -21.98 -3.93
CA LEU A 278 -20.81 -22.70 -2.86
C LEU A 278 -21.62 -21.73 -2.01
N PHE A 279 -22.71 -22.18 -1.40
CA PHE A 279 -23.33 -21.43 -0.31
C PHE A 279 -22.72 -21.84 1.02
N VAL A 280 -22.35 -20.86 1.86
CA VAL A 280 -21.70 -21.10 3.14
C VAL A 280 -22.31 -20.19 4.20
N ALA A 281 -22.67 -20.75 5.35
CA ALA A 281 -23.20 -19.98 6.48
C ALA A 281 -22.13 -19.08 7.08
N LYS A 282 -22.53 -18.00 7.76
CA LYS A 282 -21.59 -17.10 8.46
C LYS A 282 -20.82 -17.85 9.55
N GLU A 283 -19.53 -17.57 9.68
CA GLU A 283 -18.60 -18.17 10.64
C GLU A 283 -18.33 -19.67 10.43
N ALA A 284 -18.94 -20.29 9.42
CA ALA A 284 -18.58 -21.63 9.00
C ALA A 284 -17.18 -21.62 8.36
N THR A 285 -16.46 -22.73 8.52
CA THR A 285 -15.11 -22.89 7.96
C THR A 285 -15.11 -23.94 6.88
N ILE A 286 -14.58 -23.57 5.71
CA ILE A 286 -14.31 -24.48 4.61
C ILE A 286 -12.81 -24.62 4.41
N ASN A 287 -12.34 -25.85 4.17
CA ASN A 287 -10.98 -26.12 3.71
C ASN A 287 -11.04 -26.46 2.23
N TYR A 288 -10.08 -25.97 1.47
CA TYR A 288 -10.03 -26.19 0.04
C TYR A 288 -8.61 -26.51 -0.44
N GLN A 289 -8.56 -27.22 -1.55
CA GLN A 289 -7.37 -27.39 -2.36
C GLN A 289 -7.82 -27.51 -3.81
N TRP A 290 -7.19 -26.77 -4.72
CA TRP A 290 -7.39 -26.99 -6.14
C TRP A 290 -6.06 -27.04 -6.90
N GLN A 291 -6.07 -27.75 -8.02
CA GLN A 291 -4.94 -27.86 -8.93
C GLN A 291 -5.42 -27.96 -10.37
N SER A 292 -4.80 -27.21 -11.29
CA SER A 292 -5.00 -27.36 -12.72
C SER A 292 -4.08 -28.44 -13.31
N ASP A 293 -4.49 -29.05 -14.42
CA ASP A 293 -3.71 -30.03 -15.18
C ASP A 293 -2.54 -29.43 -15.98
N SER A 294 -2.51 -28.11 -16.12
CA SER A 294 -1.58 -27.37 -16.96
C SER A 294 -1.31 -25.96 -16.43
N ALA A 295 -1.46 -24.92 -17.26
CA ALA A 295 -0.96 -23.56 -17.05
C ALA A 295 -1.47 -22.88 -15.75
N GLU A 296 -0.79 -21.82 -15.36
CA GLU A 296 -1.28 -20.91 -14.32
C GLU A 296 -2.57 -20.25 -14.80
N LEU A 297 -3.57 -20.20 -13.91
CA LEU A 297 -4.85 -19.52 -14.14
C LEU A 297 -4.87 -18.23 -13.33
N LEU A 298 -5.38 -17.14 -13.91
CA LEU A 298 -5.82 -16.01 -13.10
C LEU A 298 -7.04 -16.47 -12.31
N PHE A 299 -7.01 -16.29 -10.99
CA PHE A 299 -8.13 -16.66 -10.14
C PHE A 299 -8.46 -15.59 -9.10
N ASP A 300 -9.73 -15.54 -8.70
CA ASP A 300 -10.23 -14.71 -7.60
C ASP A 300 -11.14 -15.56 -6.71
N PHE A 301 -10.63 -15.91 -5.53
CA PHE A 301 -11.44 -16.52 -4.47
C PHE A 301 -12.15 -15.42 -3.71
N HIS A 302 -13.48 -15.37 -3.81
CA HIS A 302 -14.29 -14.27 -3.31
C HIS A 302 -15.63 -14.77 -2.73
N GLY A 303 -16.39 -13.87 -2.11
CA GLY A 303 -17.75 -14.16 -1.67
C GLY A 303 -18.69 -12.96 -1.72
N GLU A 304 -19.97 -13.25 -1.88
CA GLU A 304 -21.07 -12.29 -1.97
C GLU A 304 -22.04 -12.55 -0.81
N PRO A 305 -22.40 -11.53 -0.01
CA PRO A 305 -23.37 -11.70 1.06
C PRO A 305 -24.74 -12.11 0.53
N GLU A 306 -25.40 -13.00 1.26
CA GLU A 306 -26.77 -13.38 0.97
C GLU A 306 -27.69 -12.14 0.97
N ASN A 307 -28.60 -12.07 0.00
CA ASN A 307 -29.56 -10.99 -0.18
C ASN A 307 -28.94 -9.61 -0.49
N ASP A 308 -27.65 -9.54 -0.86
CA ASP A 308 -27.08 -8.28 -1.38
C ASP A 308 -27.60 -8.01 -2.80
N THR A 309 -28.13 -6.80 -3.02
CA THR A 309 -28.59 -6.33 -4.34
C THR A 309 -27.70 -5.21 -4.89
N SER A 310 -26.59 -4.90 -4.22
CA SER A 310 -25.68 -3.83 -4.60
C SER A 310 -24.60 -4.28 -5.59
N GLY A 311 -24.40 -5.60 -5.70
CA GLY A 311 -23.30 -6.20 -6.44
C GLY A 311 -22.00 -6.24 -5.61
N TYR A 312 -22.11 -6.14 -4.29
CA TYR A 312 -20.96 -6.20 -3.40
C TYR A 312 -20.42 -7.63 -3.30
N PHE A 313 -19.11 -7.76 -3.46
CA PHE A 313 -18.37 -8.97 -3.17
C PHE A 313 -17.10 -8.63 -2.39
N LYS A 314 -16.53 -9.64 -1.74
CA LYS A 314 -15.26 -9.56 -1.02
C LYS A 314 -14.28 -10.58 -1.58
N SER A 315 -13.19 -10.12 -2.18
CA SER A 315 -12.06 -10.98 -2.55
C SER A 315 -11.28 -11.39 -1.30
N TYR A 316 -11.05 -12.69 -1.16
CA TYR A 316 -10.18 -13.29 -0.14
C TYR A 316 -8.77 -13.46 -0.66
N LYS A 317 -8.63 -13.87 -1.93
CA LYS A 317 -7.35 -14.11 -2.57
C LYS A 317 -7.46 -14.01 -4.07
N LYS A 318 -6.61 -13.19 -4.69
CA LYS A 318 -6.50 -13.04 -6.14
C LYS A 318 -5.04 -13.18 -6.56
N SER A 319 -4.76 -14.07 -7.50
CA SER A 319 -3.40 -14.35 -7.97
C SER A 319 -3.46 -15.10 -9.31
N THR A 320 -2.29 -15.30 -9.92
CA THR A 320 -2.09 -16.25 -11.01
C THR A 320 -1.30 -17.44 -10.47
N ALA A 321 -1.84 -18.66 -10.57
CA ALA A 321 -1.19 -19.89 -10.10
C ALA A 321 -1.81 -21.14 -10.75
N SER A 322 -1.10 -22.28 -10.73
CA SER A 322 -1.64 -23.58 -11.18
C SER A 322 -2.24 -24.42 -10.04
N GLN A 323 -2.11 -23.97 -8.80
CA GLN A 323 -2.69 -24.63 -7.62
C GLN A 323 -2.87 -23.65 -6.47
N ASP A 324 -3.80 -23.95 -5.58
CA ASP A 324 -3.93 -23.25 -4.31
C ASP A 324 -4.51 -24.16 -3.21
N THR A 325 -4.22 -23.83 -1.96
CA THR A 325 -4.82 -24.49 -0.79
C THR A 325 -4.97 -23.52 0.36
N GLY A 326 -6.01 -23.72 1.16
CA GLY A 326 -6.25 -22.90 2.32
C GLY A 326 -7.49 -23.28 3.10
N SER A 327 -7.82 -22.43 4.06
CA SER A 327 -9.03 -22.50 4.87
C SER A 327 -9.65 -21.11 4.93
N LEU A 328 -10.98 -21.05 4.86
CA LEU A 328 -11.74 -19.80 4.98
C LEU A 328 -12.81 -19.98 6.04
N THR A 329 -12.74 -19.16 7.09
CA THR A 329 -13.87 -18.88 7.97
C THR A 329 -14.64 -17.69 7.40
N THR A 330 -15.90 -17.91 7.00
CA THR A 330 -16.66 -16.92 6.24
C THR A 330 -17.10 -15.73 7.12
N PRO A 331 -16.90 -14.48 6.66
CA PRO A 331 -17.29 -13.29 7.43
C PRO A 331 -18.81 -13.00 7.38
N PHE A 332 -19.52 -13.58 6.42
CA PHE A 332 -20.95 -13.44 6.19
C PHE A 332 -21.52 -14.72 5.57
N ALA A 333 -22.82 -14.94 5.75
CA ALA A 333 -23.54 -15.98 5.02
C ALA A 333 -23.73 -15.52 3.57
N GLY A 334 -23.63 -16.44 2.61
CA GLY A 334 -23.78 -16.12 1.20
C GLY A 334 -23.03 -17.08 0.29
N THR A 335 -22.80 -16.67 -0.96
CA THR A 335 -22.03 -17.44 -1.91
C THR A 335 -20.54 -17.16 -1.74
N HIS A 336 -19.72 -18.21 -1.79
CA HIS A 336 -18.26 -18.12 -1.74
C HIS A 336 -17.71 -19.07 -2.78
N GLY A 337 -16.71 -18.65 -3.53
CA GLY A 337 -16.30 -19.39 -4.71
C GLY A 337 -15.13 -18.79 -5.44
N TRP A 338 -14.73 -19.49 -6.49
CA TRP A 338 -13.60 -19.12 -7.30
C TRP A 338 -14.08 -18.71 -8.68
N TYR A 339 -13.56 -17.58 -9.14
CA TYR A 339 -13.44 -17.27 -10.55
C TYR A 339 -12.10 -17.80 -11.05
N TRP A 340 -12.09 -18.48 -12.19
CA TRP A 340 -10.88 -18.90 -12.90
C TRP A 340 -10.98 -18.51 -14.36
N GLU A 341 -9.90 -17.94 -14.91
CA GLU A 341 -9.80 -17.52 -16.31
C GLU A 341 -8.70 -18.31 -17.03
N ASN A 342 -9.05 -18.89 -18.18
CA ASN A 342 -8.15 -19.62 -19.04
C ASN A 342 -7.78 -18.81 -20.29
N ASP A 343 -6.66 -18.09 -20.23
CA ASP A 343 -6.13 -17.32 -21.36
C ASP A 343 -5.40 -18.18 -22.43
N SER A 344 -5.43 -19.50 -22.30
CA SER A 344 -4.72 -20.40 -23.20
C SER A 344 -5.59 -20.90 -24.37
N ALA A 345 -4.93 -21.33 -25.44
CA ALA A 345 -5.59 -21.88 -26.63
C ALA A 345 -6.11 -23.32 -26.47
N ALA A 346 -5.93 -23.92 -25.28
CA ALA A 346 -6.35 -25.28 -24.97
C ALA A 346 -7.30 -25.27 -23.76
N PRO A 347 -8.23 -26.23 -23.64
CA PRO A 347 -9.03 -26.37 -22.43
C PRO A 347 -8.14 -26.75 -21.23
N ILE A 348 -8.49 -26.25 -20.05
CA ILE A 348 -7.79 -26.53 -18.78
C ILE A 348 -8.75 -27.23 -17.82
N THR A 349 -8.29 -28.29 -17.18
CA THR A 349 -9.06 -29.00 -16.15
C THR A 349 -8.53 -28.67 -14.76
N ILE A 350 -9.43 -28.30 -13.85
CA ILE A 350 -9.20 -28.05 -12.43
C ILE A 350 -9.80 -29.19 -11.61
N ASN A 351 -9.03 -29.71 -10.67
CA ASN A 351 -9.52 -30.60 -9.62
C ASN A 351 -9.60 -29.83 -8.31
N LEU A 352 -10.82 -29.64 -7.79
CA LEU A 352 -11.15 -28.88 -6.59
C LEU A 352 -11.64 -29.82 -5.50
N ASN A 353 -10.89 -29.91 -4.41
CA ASN A 353 -11.22 -30.65 -3.21
C ASN A 353 -11.70 -29.69 -2.12
N ILE A 354 -12.82 -30.00 -1.48
CA ILE A 354 -13.43 -29.15 -0.44
C ILE A 354 -13.92 -30.01 0.73
N SER A 355 -13.77 -29.50 1.95
CA SER A 355 -14.38 -30.04 3.17
C SER A 355 -14.88 -28.93 4.09
N GLY A 356 -15.86 -29.22 4.94
CA GLY A 356 -16.46 -28.27 5.88
C GLY A 356 -17.97 -28.14 5.69
N ASP A 357 -18.54 -27.12 6.33
CA ASP A 357 -19.99 -26.89 6.32
C ASP A 357 -20.39 -25.95 5.17
N TYR A 358 -20.74 -26.53 4.03
CA TYR A 358 -21.18 -25.80 2.82
C TYR A 358 -22.30 -26.54 2.09
N GLN A 359 -22.96 -25.81 1.19
CA GLN A 359 -23.97 -26.33 0.27
C GLN A 359 -23.52 -26.12 -1.17
N ARG A 360 -23.55 -27.20 -1.95
CA ARG A 360 -23.21 -27.22 -3.37
C ARG A 360 -24.38 -26.72 -4.21
N LEU A 361 -24.17 -25.61 -4.91
CA LEU A 361 -25.18 -25.01 -5.79
C LEU A 361 -25.31 -25.73 -7.13
N ASP A 362 -24.26 -26.45 -7.55
CA ASP A 362 -24.25 -27.22 -8.80
C ASP A 362 -25.04 -28.54 -8.72
N LYS A 363 -25.44 -28.97 -7.52
CA LYS A 363 -26.30 -30.15 -7.29
C LYS A 363 -27.79 -29.78 -7.15
N GLU A 364 -28.14 -28.50 -7.11
CA GLU A 364 -29.52 -28.05 -7.11
C GLU A 364 -30.02 -27.86 -8.53
N GLN A 365 -30.63 -28.91 -9.10
CA GLN A 365 -31.49 -28.86 -10.27
C GLN A 365 -32.86 -29.46 -9.95
#